data_AF-A0A9D8QJF0-F1
#
_entry.id   AF-A0A9D8QJF0-F1
#
_cell.length_a   1.000
_cell.length_b   1.000
_cell.length_c   1.000
_cell.angle_alpha   90.00
_cell.angle_beta   90.00
_cell.angle_gamma   90.00
#
_symmetry.space_group_name_H-M   'P 1'
#
loop_
_entity.id
_entity.type
_entity.pdbx_description
1 polymer ?
#
loop_
_entity_poly.entity_id
_entity_poly.type
_entity_poly.pdbx_seq_one_letter_code
_entity_poly.pdbx_strand_id
1 'polypeptide(L)' 'FYTTYDLYVDIPDYPGVISEITGYLAEEKISITNIRVVETREDVFGILVISFQNEKDREKAMNCIRSHTNFEMHVS' A
#
# COMPACT_ATOMS: atom_id res chain seq x y z
N PHE A 1 -9.34 -12.49 15.81
CA PHE A 1 -9.01 -12.11 14.43
C PHE A 1 -9.67 -10.77 14.16
N TYR A 2 -8.92 -9.68 14.23
CA TYR A 2 -9.44 -8.37 13.85
C TYR A 2 -9.48 -8.31 12.33
N THR A 3 -10.60 -7.87 11.76
CA THR A 3 -10.66 -7.51 10.34
C THR A 3 -9.70 -6.35 10.12
N THR A 4 -8.68 -6.54 9.30
CA THR A 4 -7.77 -5.49 8.87
C THR A 4 -8.31 -4.88 7.58
N TYR A 5 -8.29 -3.55 7.48
CA TYR A 5 -8.59 -2.87 6.22
C TYR A 5 -7.31 -2.85 5.41
N ASP A 6 -7.02 -3.95 4.73
CA ASP A 6 -5.77 -4.09 3.98
C ASP A 6 -5.91 -3.56 2.54
N LEU A 7 -4.87 -2.87 2.10
CA LEU A 7 -4.62 -2.49 0.72
C LEU A 7 -3.38 -3.24 0.23
N TYR A 8 -3.54 -3.99 -0.85
CA TYR A 8 -2.47 -4.68 -1.54
C TYR A 8 -2.03 -3.79 -2.70
N VAL A 9 -0.74 -3.50 -2.78
CA VAL A 9 -0.14 -2.65 -3.81
C VAL A 9 0.97 -3.44 -4.48
N ASP A 10 0.85 -3.66 -5.79
CA ASP A 10 1.91 -4.29 -6.57
C ASP A 10 3.03 -3.28 -6.81
N ILE A 11 4.23 -3.60 -6.35
CA ILE A 11 5.37 -2.70 -6.36
C ILE A 11 6.50 -3.23 -7.27
N PRO A 12 7.10 -2.36 -8.12
CA PRO A 12 8.30 -2.70 -8.88
C PRO A 12 9.52 -2.93 -8.00
N ASP A 13 10.44 -3.78 -8.46
CA ASP A 13 11.69 -4.07 -7.77
C ASP A 13 12.76 -3.01 -8.05
N TYR A 14 12.68 -1.88 -7.33
CA TYR A 14 13.78 -0.91 -7.25
C TYR A 14 13.92 -0.28 -5.87
N PRO A 15 15.14 0.15 -5.49
CA PRO A 15 15.37 0.84 -4.22
C PRO A 15 14.59 2.15 -4.13
N GLY A 16 13.77 2.29 -3.09
CA GLY A 16 13.02 3.52 -2.80
C GLY A 16 11.51 3.39 -2.97
N VAL A 17 11.01 2.37 -3.66
CA VAL A 17 9.57 2.21 -3.94
C VAL A 17 8.68 2.24 -2.68
N ILE A 18 9.12 1.61 -1.58
CA ILE A 18 8.40 1.63 -0.30
C ILE A 18 8.42 3.03 0.32
N SER A 19 9.54 3.75 0.19
CA SER A 19 9.68 5.13 0.69
C SER A 19 8.81 6.11 -0.09
N GLU A 20 8.63 5.91 -1.39
CA GLU A 20 7.73 6.73 -2.21
C GLU A 20 6.29 6.58 -1.72
N ILE A 21 5.80 5.34 -1.63
CA ILE A 21 4.44 5.05 -1.17
C ILE A 21 4.20 5.60 0.24
N THR A 22 5.09 5.28 1.17
CA THR A 22 4.95 5.77 2.56
C THR A 22 5.13 7.29 2.67
N GLY A 23 5.93 7.91 1.81
CA GLY A 23 6.05 9.36 1.67
C GLY A 23 4.73 10.01 1.26
N TYR A 24 4.07 9.51 0.21
CA TYR A 24 2.77 10.04 -0.25
C TYR A 24 1.72 9.95 0.86
N LEU A 25 1.66 8.82 1.57
CA LEU A 25 0.74 8.65 2.70
C LEU A 25 1.02 9.65 3.83
N ALA A 26 2.30 9.94 4.11
CA ALA A 26 2.69 10.90 5.14
C ALA A 26 2.31 12.34 4.76
N GLU A 27 2.50 12.74 3.49
CA GLU A 27 2.10 14.06 2.98
C GLU A 27 0.59 14.30 3.14
N GLU A 28 -0.21 13.27 2.87
CA GLU A 28 -1.67 13.28 3.06
C GLU A 28 -2.11 13.04 4.52
N LYS A 29 -1.17 12.89 5.46
CA LYS A 29 -1.42 12.62 6.88
C LYS A 29 -2.29 11.39 7.11
N ILE A 30 -2.01 10.30 6.39
CA ILE A 30 -2.73 9.03 6.49
C ILE A 30 -1.96 8.09 7.41
N SER A 31 -2.59 7.67 8.50
CA SER A 31 -2.01 6.74 9.45
C SER A 31 -2.21 5.29 9.00
N ILE A 32 -1.14 4.50 9.06
CA ILE A 32 -1.16 3.05 8.84
C ILE A 32 -1.06 2.33 10.18
N THR A 33 -1.70 1.17 10.30
CA THR A 33 -1.60 0.32 11.51
C THR A 33 -0.54 -0.77 11.35
N ASN A 34 -0.26 -1.20 10.12
CA ASN A 34 0.76 -2.20 9.82
C ASN A 34 1.23 -2.10 8.36
N ILE A 35 2.42 -2.63 8.08
CA ILE A 35 2.97 -2.74 6.73
C ILE A 35 3.81 -4.01 6.61
N ARG A 36 3.72 -4.70 5.46
CA ARG A 36 4.53 -5.91 5.17
C ARG A 36 4.76 -6.07 3.67
N VAL A 37 5.90 -6.65 3.33
CA VAL A 37 6.21 -7.07 1.95
C VAL A 37 5.91 -8.56 1.81
N VAL A 38 5.25 -8.93 0.73
CA VAL A 38 4.97 -10.32 0.34
C VAL A 38 5.63 -10.56 -1.00
N GLU A 39 6.49 -11.57 -1.04
CA GLU A 39 7.10 -12.06 -2.29
C GLU A 39 6.20 -13.16 -2.88
N THR A 40 5.83 -13.01 -4.15
CA THR A 40 5.27 -14.12 -4.93
C THR A 40 6.41 -14.77 -5.70
N ARG A 41 6.50 -16.10 -5.67
CA ARG A 41 7.65 -16.84 -6.23
C ARG A 41 7.70 -16.86 -7.76
N GLU A 42 6.72 -16.25 -8.43
CA GLU A 42 6.54 -16.34 -9.88
C GLU A 42 6.61 -14.99 -10.60
N ASP A 43 6.73 -13.84 -9.91
CA ASP A 43 6.75 -12.51 -10.53
C ASP A 43 7.97 -11.66 -10.18
N VAL A 44 8.31 -10.74 -11.08
CA VAL A 44 9.36 -9.70 -10.94
C VAL A 44 8.93 -8.60 -9.95
N PHE A 45 7.69 -8.65 -9.46
CA PHE A 45 7.06 -7.61 -8.63
C PHE A 45 6.82 -8.12 -7.21
N GLY A 46 7.05 -7.26 -6.21
CA GLY A 46 6.68 -7.51 -4.83
C GLY A 46 5.27 -7.01 -4.54
N ILE A 47 4.61 -7.53 -3.51
CA ILE A 47 3.33 -7.00 -3.04
C ILE A 47 3.55 -6.31 -1.70
N LEU A 48 3.27 -5.01 -1.64
CA LEU A 48 3.23 -4.26 -0.41
C LEU A 48 1.81 -4.30 0.16
N VAL A 49 1.66 -4.84 1.37
CA VAL A 49 0.38 -4.87 2.08
C VAL A 49 0.41 -3.81 3.17
N ILE A 50 -0.55 -2.89 3.12
CA ILE A 50 -0.68 -1.77 4.05
C ILE A 50 -2.03 -1.90 4.77
N SER A 51 -1.99 -1.96 6.09
CA SER A 51 -3.18 -2.09 6.93
C SER A 51 -3.62 -0.74 7.48
N PHE A 52 -4.94 -0.50 7.47
CA PHE A 52 -5.55 0.73 7.99
C PHE A 52 -6.51 0.44 9.14
N GLN A 53 -6.81 1.48 9.93
CA GLN A 53 -7.72 1.38 11.06
C GLN A 53 -9.19 1.21 10.63
N ASN A 54 -9.56 1.83 9.52
CA ASN A 54 -10.93 1.83 8.98
C ASN A 54 -10.92 1.89 7.45
N GLU A 55 -12.06 1.60 6.84
CA GLU A 55 -12.24 1.60 5.39
C GLU A 55 -11.96 2.96 4.75
N LYS A 56 -12.38 4.05 5.42
CA LYS A 56 -12.21 5.42 4.92
C LYS A 56 -10.73 5.79 4.77
N ASP A 57 -9.89 5.39 5.72
CA ASP A 57 -8.44 5.62 5.64
C ASP A 57 -7.81 4.80 4.51
N ARG A 58 -8.27 3.56 4.29
CA ARG A 58 -7.85 2.72 3.15
C ARG A 58 -8.24 3.35 1.82
N GLU A 59 -9.47 3.84 1.67
CA GLU A 59 -9.93 4.52 0.46
C GLU A 59 -9.14 5.80 0.20
N LYS A 60 -8.87 6.58 1.25
CA LYS A 60 -8.04 7.78 1.14
C LYS A 60 -6.62 7.44 0.67
N ALA A 61 -6.02 6.37 1.22
CA ALA A 61 -4.71 5.88 0.80
C ALA A 61 -4.71 5.42 -0.66
N MET A 62 -5.73 4.67 -1.07
CA MET A 62 -5.87 4.20 -2.45
C MET A 62 -5.98 5.35 -3.45
N ASN A 63 -6.71 6.41 -3.11
CA ASN A 63 -6.78 7.61 -3.93
C ASN A 63 -5.45 8.38 -3.98
N CYS A 64 -4.77 8.50 -2.83
CA CYS A 64 -3.45 9.13 -2.72
C CYS A 64 -2.39 8.40 -3.57
N ILE A 65 -2.34 7.07 -3.51
CA ILE A 65 -1.37 6.28 -4.29
C ILE A 65 -1.68 6.36 -5.79
N ARG A 66 -2.97 6.33 -6.17
CA ARG A 66 -3.42 6.51 -7.57
C ARG A 66 -3.07 7.88 -8.16
N SER A 67 -3.01 8.94 -7.35
CA SER A 67 -2.67 10.27 -7.86
C SER A 67 -1.17 10.43 -8.12
N HIS A 68 -0.33 9.59 -7.54
CA HIS A 68 1.13 9.68 -7.65
C HIS A 68 1.75 8.55 -8.49
N THR A 69 1.04 7.45 -8.69
CA THR A 69 1.59 6.23 -9.32
C THR A 69 0.55 5.55 -10.20
N ASN A 70 1.03 4.66 -11.07
CA ASN A 70 0.20 3.75 -11.86
C ASN A 70 0.23 2.32 -11.28
N PHE A 71 0.52 2.16 -9.99
CA PHE A 71 0.62 0.84 -9.36
C PHE A 71 -0.76 0.18 -9.27
N GLU A 72 -0.79 -1.12 -9.53
CA GLU A 72 -2.00 -1.92 -9.38
C GLU A 72 -2.31 -2.10 -7.88
N MET A 73 -3.60 -2.04 -7.55
CA MET A 73 -4.06 -2.09 -6.17
C MET A 73 -5.33 -2.90 -6.02
N HIS A 74 -5.35 -3.74 -4.99
CA HIS A 74 -6.46 -4.63 -4.67
C HIS A 74 -6.85 -4.52 -3.20
N VAL A 75 -8.14 -4.66 -2.93
CA VAL A 75 -8.71 -4.69 -1.58
C VAL A 75 -9.16 -6.10 -1.24
N SER A 76 -8.94 -6.51 0.02
CA SER A 76 -9.55 -7.70 0.61
C SER A 76 -10.64 -7.33 1.60
#